data_AF-A0A1H2CR54-F1
#
_entry.id   AF-A0A1H2CR54-F1
#
_cell.length_a   1.000
_cell.length_b   1.000
_cell.length_c   1.000
_cell.angle_alpha   90.00
_cell.angle_beta   90.00
_cell.angle_gamma   90.00
#
_symmetry.space_group_name_H-M   'P 1'
#
loop_
_entity.id
_entity.type
_entity.pdbx_description
1 polymer ?
#
loop_
_entity_poly.entity_id
_entity_poly.type
_entity_poly.pdbx_seq_one_letter_code
_entity_poly.pdbx_strand_id
1 'polypeptide(L)'
;MSLAHRGFGIEKSWYGLDGFSQPASNHRATRRRPDRHTDGSDAVPADTPIDLARLSMDLRDALGRGFFSYDVSDQATLTIPGYSELSDAARRWWNFDIFPGWQRYTDAPLPVVCARQWLGAHRAIVRDLTPDAAEAIIRIRFEDLLNPMTRAATLTRIHRFARLPDPPPARPYAAGDGDRGAHSGPVADGRCRRPRRRHRSRSDGDRWGARSLHGHKSMVTPPSPVPAAYHGPGWRDRPGTLAEEITDGWPWASMRVHREYDTLTDVALHTPTAHALTAGGPDEMQHLGRMDATALPRDMDRLARPIRPSVSACTSCRTRPGSLAGGNAMYVRDLFWMTGEGALISRMASPARTGEELQAQELCTWLHIPVLRTISGAALFEGADALWLRPDLVAVGIGRRTNRAGAESIAEEAHRQGAETVFLDVPAGIQHLLGTMQVLDADLLAIRSERLDPDGQHRLLEHGFDLIDVPETPEVVNGYAFNFVVIGTRRVVMTDGSGDLRAVLAARGVDCAAVVAVPELFRGAGGIACATGILARRSC
;
A
#
# COMPACT_ATOMS: atom_id res chain seq x y z
N MET A 1 1.00 26.69 -15.22
CA MET A 1 1.00 28.07 -15.75
C MET A 1 2.30 28.24 -16.55
N SER A 2 2.22 28.50 -17.86
CA SER A 2 3.36 28.90 -18.68
C SER A 2 3.02 30.26 -19.30
N LEU A 3 3.79 31.27 -18.93
CA LEU A 3 3.78 32.60 -19.53
C LEU A 3 4.92 32.64 -20.54
N ALA A 4 4.59 32.58 -21.83
CA ALA A 4 5.54 32.93 -22.87
C ALA A 4 5.48 34.45 -23.09
N HIS A 5 6.60 35.12 -22.85
CA HIS A 5 6.80 36.53 -23.13
C HIS A 5 6.66 36.82 -24.64
N ARG A 6 5.57 37.48 -25.03
CA ARG A 6 5.61 38.59 -25.99
C ARG A 6 4.78 39.72 -25.40
N GLY A 7 5.40 40.87 -25.26
CA GLY A 7 4.97 41.94 -24.37
C GLY A 7 3.55 42.41 -24.60
N PHE A 8 2.80 42.49 -23.49
CA PHE A 8 1.94 43.62 -23.14
C PHE A 8 1.93 43.66 -21.61
N GLY A 9 2.33 44.79 -21.03
CA GLY A 9 2.19 45.01 -19.60
C GLY A 9 0.72 45.10 -19.21
N ILE A 10 0.43 44.90 -17.92
CA ILE A 10 -0.36 45.80 -17.07
C ILE A 10 -0.41 45.20 -15.65
N GLU A 11 -0.38 46.12 -14.70
CA GLU A 11 -0.18 45.98 -13.26
C GLU A 11 -1.23 45.16 -12.51
N LYS A 12 -0.82 44.71 -11.31
CA LYS A 12 -1.71 44.30 -10.22
C LYS A 12 -2.51 45.50 -9.71
N SER A 13 -3.78 45.27 -9.36
CA SER A 13 -4.37 45.94 -8.21
C SER A 13 -5.39 45.05 -7.49
N TRP A 14 -5.21 44.97 -6.18
CA TRP A 14 -6.16 44.45 -5.21
C TRP A 14 -7.19 45.54 -4.90
N TYR A 15 -8.48 45.21 -4.99
CA TYR A 15 -9.57 45.87 -4.25
C TYR A 15 -10.58 44.73 -3.96
N GLY A 16 -10.83 44.36 -2.71
CA GLY A 16 -11.56 45.18 -1.76
C GLY A 16 -13.04 44.89 -1.96
N LEU A 17 -13.59 44.00 -1.13
CA LEU A 17 -15.04 43.85 -0.95
C LEU A 17 -15.59 45.22 -0.53
N ASP A 18 -16.26 45.92 -1.43
CA ASP A 18 -17.34 46.89 -1.17
C ASP A 18 -17.84 47.46 -2.50
N GLY A 19 -19.15 47.37 -2.76
CA GLY A 19 -19.82 48.16 -3.81
C GLY A 19 -20.64 47.37 -4.83
N PHE A 20 -21.95 47.31 -4.59
CA PHE A 20 -22.97 47.04 -5.61
C PHE A 20 -22.88 48.05 -6.76
N SER A 21 -23.04 47.61 -8.01
CA SER A 21 -23.73 48.36 -9.08
C SER A 21 -24.11 47.44 -10.24
N GLN A 22 -25.41 47.36 -10.54
CA GLN A 22 -25.96 46.76 -11.76
C GLN A 22 -25.47 47.49 -13.02
N PRO A 23 -25.58 46.84 -14.18
CA PRO A 23 -26.44 47.45 -15.20
C PRO A 23 -27.41 46.46 -15.86
N ALA A 24 -28.56 47.03 -16.22
CA ALA A 24 -29.66 46.44 -16.93
C ALA A 24 -29.33 46.08 -18.39
N SER A 25 -29.91 45.00 -18.92
CA SER A 25 -30.98 45.09 -19.94
C SER A 25 -31.34 43.72 -20.55
N ASN A 26 -32.64 43.42 -20.47
CA ASN A 26 -33.51 42.68 -21.39
C ASN A 26 -32.91 41.70 -22.42
N HIS A 27 -33.31 40.43 -22.32
CA HIS A 27 -34.26 39.87 -23.31
C HIS A 27 -35.12 38.76 -22.70
N ARG A 28 -36.40 38.80 -23.07
CA ARG A 28 -37.55 38.07 -22.51
C ARG A 28 -37.91 36.95 -23.48
N ALA A 29 -38.01 35.70 -23.03
CA ALA A 29 -38.75 34.66 -23.75
C ALA A 29 -39.21 33.52 -22.81
N THR A 30 -40.39 33.75 -22.22
CA THR A 30 -41.49 32.80 -21.97
C THR A 30 -41.19 31.33 -21.61
N ARG A 31 -41.55 31.00 -20.36
CA ARG A 31 -41.81 29.64 -19.85
C ARG A 31 -42.96 28.95 -20.58
N ARG A 32 -42.82 27.66 -20.85
CA ARG A 32 -43.91 26.67 -20.88
C ARG A 32 -43.50 25.46 -20.04
N ARG A 33 -44.30 25.12 -19.02
CA ARG A 33 -44.34 23.79 -18.39
C ARG A 33 -45.31 22.90 -19.18
N PRO A 34 -45.06 21.59 -19.24
CA PRO A 34 -45.98 20.63 -18.60
C PRO A 34 -45.17 19.53 -17.85
N ASP A 35 -45.44 19.32 -16.57
CA ASP A 35 -46.38 18.35 -15.97
C ASP A 35 -45.75 16.98 -15.70
N ARG A 36 -45.89 16.58 -14.42
CA ARG A 36 -45.43 15.32 -13.85
C ARG A 36 -46.43 14.23 -14.18
N HIS A 37 -45.95 13.11 -14.72
CA HIS A 37 -46.57 11.81 -14.54
C HIS A 37 -45.53 10.81 -14.04
N THR A 38 -45.90 10.14 -12.95
CA THR A 38 -45.26 8.96 -12.36
C THR A 38 -45.84 7.71 -13.01
N ASP A 39 -45.01 6.82 -13.55
CA ASP A 39 -44.98 5.39 -13.18
C ASP A 39 -43.94 4.61 -14.00
N GLY A 40 -43.33 3.62 -13.33
CA GLY A 40 -43.03 2.29 -13.88
C GLY A 40 -41.97 2.13 -14.96
N SER A 41 -40.87 1.44 -14.59
CA SER A 41 -40.03 0.56 -15.42
C SER A 41 -39.75 0.96 -16.87
N ASP A 42 -38.51 1.31 -17.18
CA ASP A 42 -37.73 0.67 -18.26
C ASP A 42 -36.32 1.28 -18.37
N ALA A 43 -35.38 0.45 -18.83
CA ALA A 43 -34.01 0.82 -19.16
C ALA A 43 -33.97 2.02 -20.12
N VAL A 44 -33.04 2.97 -19.89
CA VAL A 44 -32.83 4.12 -20.78
C VAL A 44 -31.59 3.88 -21.66
N PRO A 45 -31.70 4.04 -22.98
CA PRO A 45 -30.65 3.73 -23.95
C PRO A 45 -29.49 4.73 -23.94
N ALA A 46 -28.32 4.23 -24.36
CA ALA A 46 -27.21 5.05 -24.81
C ALA A 46 -27.60 5.86 -26.06
N ASP A 47 -26.95 7.00 -26.26
CA ASP A 47 -27.01 7.88 -27.43
C ASP A 47 -28.24 8.80 -27.54
N THR A 48 -28.20 9.90 -26.79
CA THR A 48 -28.73 11.18 -27.29
C THR A 48 -27.56 11.95 -27.93
N PRO A 49 -27.58 12.25 -29.24
CA PRO A 49 -26.54 13.04 -29.88
C PRO A 49 -26.52 14.45 -29.28
N ILE A 50 -25.36 14.86 -28.77
CA ILE A 50 -25.12 16.26 -28.43
C ILE A 50 -25.02 17.03 -29.76
N ASP A 51 -25.81 18.09 -29.89
CA ASP A 51 -25.71 19.03 -31.02
C ASP A 51 -24.39 19.82 -30.92
N LEU A 52 -23.34 19.23 -31.52
CA LEU A 52 -21.98 19.78 -31.58
C LEU A 52 -21.89 21.10 -32.38
N ALA A 53 -22.96 21.54 -33.06
CA ALA A 53 -22.97 22.80 -33.81
C ALA A 53 -23.15 24.05 -32.93
N ARG A 54 -23.48 23.90 -31.64
CA ARG A 54 -23.58 25.02 -30.67
C ARG A 54 -22.35 25.23 -29.79
N LEU A 55 -21.31 24.42 -29.94
CA LEU A 55 -20.03 24.57 -29.25
C LEU A 55 -18.91 24.80 -30.27
N SER A 56 -19.03 25.86 -31.08
CA SER A 56 -17.86 26.39 -31.77
C SER A 56 -17.04 27.20 -30.76
N MET A 57 -16.08 26.58 -30.08
CA MET A 57 -14.96 27.34 -29.53
C MET A 57 -13.66 26.63 -29.90
N ASP A 58 -12.97 27.32 -30.79
CA ASP A 58 -11.60 27.14 -31.22
C ASP A 58 -10.71 26.89 -30.00
N LEU A 59 -9.81 25.90 -30.05
CA LEU A 59 -8.89 25.52 -28.96
C LEU A 59 -7.99 26.69 -28.49
N ARG A 60 -7.98 27.81 -29.23
CA ARG A 60 -7.33 29.07 -28.87
C ARG A 60 -8.10 29.90 -27.83
N ASP A 61 -9.41 29.71 -27.68
CA ASP A 61 -10.20 30.43 -26.69
C ASP A 61 -10.21 29.75 -25.31
N ALA A 62 -9.87 28.45 -25.22
CA ALA A 62 -9.90 27.68 -23.98
C ALA A 62 -8.82 28.10 -22.96
N LEU A 63 -7.78 28.82 -23.38
CA LEU A 63 -6.63 29.19 -22.54
C LEU A 63 -6.50 30.70 -22.31
N GLY A 64 -7.47 31.51 -22.76
CA GLY A 64 -7.34 32.97 -22.81
C GLY A 64 -7.82 33.76 -21.60
N ARG A 65 -8.62 33.19 -20.67
CA ARG A 65 -9.25 33.96 -19.58
C ARG A 65 -9.41 33.12 -18.30
N GLY A 66 -8.59 33.38 -17.29
CA GLY A 66 -8.70 32.74 -15.98
C GLY A 66 -9.85 33.31 -15.15
N PHE A 67 -10.54 32.44 -14.40
CA PHE A 67 -11.74 32.66 -13.57
C PHE A 67 -12.99 33.10 -14.34
N PHE A 68 -13.86 32.15 -14.67
CA PHE A 68 -15.21 32.41 -15.18
C PHE A 68 -16.26 32.24 -14.07
N SER A 69 -17.17 33.21 -13.99
CA SER A 69 -18.43 33.09 -13.26
C SER A 69 -19.53 32.75 -14.25
N TYR A 70 -20.12 31.57 -14.14
CA TYR A 70 -21.23 31.13 -14.98
C TYR A 70 -22.54 31.27 -14.23
N ASP A 71 -23.49 32.02 -14.78
CA ASP A 71 -24.86 31.99 -14.28
C ASP A 71 -25.50 30.67 -14.70
N VAL A 72 -25.76 29.80 -13.73
CA VAL A 72 -26.36 28.49 -13.94
C VAL A 72 -27.78 28.38 -13.41
N SER A 73 -28.42 29.52 -13.07
CA SER A 73 -29.77 29.52 -12.47
C SER A 73 -30.88 28.96 -13.37
N ASP A 74 -30.62 28.83 -14.67
CA ASP A 74 -31.53 28.17 -15.61
C ASP A 74 -31.44 26.63 -15.56
N GLN A 75 -30.34 26.09 -15.03
CA GLN A 75 -30.01 24.66 -15.02
C GLN A 75 -30.02 24.06 -13.61
N ALA A 76 -29.56 24.80 -12.59
CA ALA A 76 -29.48 24.32 -11.21
C ALA A 76 -29.47 25.45 -10.19
N THR A 77 -29.86 25.13 -8.95
CA THR A 77 -29.60 25.97 -7.77
C THR A 77 -28.42 25.41 -7.01
N LEU A 78 -27.43 26.24 -6.69
CA LEU A 78 -26.24 25.81 -5.97
C LEU A 78 -26.49 25.81 -4.45
N THR A 79 -26.19 24.67 -3.83
CA THR A 79 -26.24 24.42 -2.38
C THR A 79 -24.94 23.76 -1.90
N ILE A 80 -23.81 24.14 -2.50
CA ILE A 80 -22.44 23.75 -2.15
C ILE A 80 -22.09 24.29 -0.74
N PRO A 81 -21.86 23.43 0.26
CA PRO A 81 -21.45 23.85 1.60
C PRO A 81 -20.09 24.53 1.61
N GLY A 82 -20.00 25.71 2.23
CA GLY A 82 -18.80 26.55 2.30
C GLY A 82 -18.64 27.51 1.11
N TYR A 83 -19.65 27.60 0.25
CA TYR A 83 -19.66 28.42 -0.96
C TYR A 83 -20.98 29.15 -1.12
N SER A 84 -22.09 28.42 -1.06
CA SER A 84 -23.42 28.96 -1.36
C SER A 84 -23.96 29.85 -0.23
N GLU A 85 -23.31 29.83 0.93
CA GLU A 85 -23.59 30.70 2.07
C GLU A 85 -22.91 32.07 1.97
N LEU A 86 -21.96 32.25 1.03
CA LEU A 86 -21.19 33.48 0.90
C LEU A 86 -22.05 34.64 0.38
N SER A 87 -23.06 34.37 -0.46
CA SER A 87 -24.06 35.34 -0.89
C SER A 87 -25.22 34.66 -1.63
N ASP A 88 -26.35 35.37 -1.80
CA ASP A 88 -27.44 34.90 -2.67
C ASP A 88 -27.00 34.75 -4.13
N ALA A 89 -26.00 35.53 -4.58
CA ALA A 89 -25.39 35.36 -5.88
C ALA A 89 -24.61 34.03 -5.99
N ALA A 90 -23.97 33.56 -4.91
CA ALA A 90 -23.24 32.29 -4.90
C ALA A 90 -24.14 31.06 -5.08
N ARG A 91 -25.46 31.21 -4.88
CA ARG A 91 -26.46 30.17 -5.18
C ARG A 91 -26.80 30.05 -6.67
N ARG A 92 -26.41 31.05 -7.46
CA ARG A 92 -26.72 31.21 -8.89
C ARG A 92 -25.49 31.12 -9.78
N TRP A 93 -24.37 31.64 -9.30
CA TRP A 93 -23.15 31.78 -10.09
C TRP A 93 -22.17 30.67 -9.73
N TRP A 94 -21.81 29.84 -10.70
CA TRP A 94 -20.75 28.84 -10.61
C TRP A 94 -19.42 29.50 -10.97
N ASN A 95 -18.55 29.71 -9.98
CA ASN A 95 -17.28 30.44 -10.15
C ASN A 95 -16.07 29.54 -10.45
N PHE A 96 -16.32 28.35 -10.97
CA PHE A 96 -15.31 27.35 -11.29
C PHE A 96 -15.40 26.98 -12.78
N ASP A 97 -14.43 26.23 -13.29
CA ASP A 97 -14.53 25.71 -14.65
C ASP A 97 -15.71 24.73 -14.76
N ILE A 98 -16.46 24.80 -15.86
CA ILE A 98 -17.53 23.85 -16.16
C ILE A 98 -16.89 22.58 -16.72
N PHE A 99 -16.93 21.51 -15.93
CA PHE A 99 -16.49 20.18 -16.37
C PHE A 99 -17.68 19.28 -16.74
N PRO A 100 -17.50 18.25 -17.60
CA PRO A 100 -18.57 17.33 -17.95
C PRO A 100 -19.23 16.71 -16.71
N GLY A 101 -20.55 16.86 -16.59
CA GLY A 101 -21.33 16.34 -15.46
C GLY A 101 -21.29 17.19 -14.18
N TRP A 102 -20.83 18.44 -14.24
CA TRP A 102 -20.80 19.38 -13.10
C TRP A 102 -22.13 19.50 -12.36
N GLN A 103 -23.27 19.28 -13.04
CA GLN A 103 -24.61 19.32 -12.43
C GLN A 103 -24.78 18.34 -11.25
N ARG A 104 -23.96 17.29 -11.17
CA ARG A 104 -23.98 16.32 -10.05
C ARG A 104 -23.31 16.84 -8.78
N TYR A 105 -22.69 18.01 -8.84
CA TYR A 105 -21.87 18.57 -7.77
C TYR A 105 -22.41 19.90 -7.25
N THR A 106 -23.67 20.22 -7.56
CA THR A 106 -24.29 21.47 -7.14
C THR A 106 -24.60 21.54 -5.65
N ASP A 107 -24.54 20.42 -4.93
CA ASP A 107 -24.73 20.29 -3.48
C ASP A 107 -23.54 19.60 -2.77
N ALA A 108 -22.47 19.29 -3.50
CA ALA A 108 -21.28 18.65 -2.95
C ALA A 108 -20.47 19.63 -2.07
N PRO A 109 -19.70 19.14 -1.07
CA PRO A 109 -18.80 20.00 -0.30
C PRO A 109 -17.81 20.76 -1.18
N LEU A 110 -17.55 22.03 -0.88
CA LEU A 110 -16.63 22.88 -1.65
C LEU A 110 -15.27 22.21 -1.96
N PRO A 111 -14.59 21.51 -1.03
CA PRO A 111 -13.34 20.80 -1.34
C PRO A 111 -13.48 19.75 -2.46
N VAL A 112 -14.61 19.06 -2.54
CA VAL A 112 -14.90 18.06 -3.58
C VAL A 112 -15.11 18.74 -4.93
N VAL A 113 -15.82 19.87 -4.94
CA VAL A 113 -16.02 20.68 -6.16
C VAL A 113 -14.68 21.19 -6.69
N CYS A 114 -13.84 21.75 -5.81
CA CYS A 114 -12.48 22.20 -6.16
C CYS A 114 -11.60 21.06 -6.69
N ALA A 115 -11.64 19.88 -6.06
CA ALA A 115 -10.88 18.73 -6.52
C ALA A 115 -11.33 18.24 -7.90
N ARG A 116 -12.64 18.25 -8.17
CA ARG A 116 -13.20 17.86 -9.48
C ARG A 116 -12.86 18.87 -10.58
N GLN A 117 -12.92 20.16 -10.28
CA GLN A 117 -12.45 21.20 -11.18
C GLN A 117 -10.97 20.99 -11.52
N TRP A 118 -10.13 20.82 -10.49
CA TRP A 118 -8.70 20.59 -10.67
C TRP A 118 -8.45 19.37 -11.56
N LEU A 119 -9.10 18.24 -11.25
CA LEU A 119 -8.98 17.01 -12.01
C LEU A 119 -9.43 17.17 -13.47
N GLY A 120 -10.56 17.84 -13.70
CA GLY A 120 -11.10 18.07 -15.05
C GLY A 120 -10.14 18.87 -15.93
N ALA A 121 -9.63 19.98 -15.40
CA ALA A 121 -8.66 20.82 -16.11
C ALA A 121 -7.35 20.07 -16.40
N HIS A 122 -6.83 19.31 -15.43
CA HIS A 122 -5.56 18.60 -15.59
C HIS A 122 -5.68 17.36 -16.49
N ARG A 123 -6.81 16.65 -16.49
CA ARG A 123 -7.03 15.51 -17.40
C ARG A 123 -7.04 15.95 -18.86
N ALA A 124 -7.67 17.07 -19.17
CA ALA A 124 -7.67 17.62 -20.53
C ALA A 124 -6.23 17.98 -20.96
N ILE A 125 -5.47 18.61 -20.07
CA ILE A 125 -4.05 18.94 -20.32
C ILE A 125 -3.25 17.65 -20.57
N VAL A 126 -3.34 16.66 -19.67
CA VAL A 126 -2.56 15.42 -19.76
C VAL A 126 -2.90 14.60 -21.01
N ARG A 127 -4.17 14.54 -21.40
CA ARG A 127 -4.62 13.83 -22.61
C ARG A 127 -4.00 14.40 -23.88
N ASP A 128 -3.80 15.72 -23.92
CA ASP A 128 -3.36 16.43 -25.11
C ASP A 128 -1.83 16.67 -25.11
N LEU A 129 -1.09 16.10 -24.15
CA LEU A 129 0.38 16.09 -24.14
C LEU A 129 0.92 15.07 -25.15
N THR A 130 1.63 15.54 -26.17
CA THR A 130 2.37 14.67 -27.09
C THR A 130 3.68 14.17 -26.47
N PRO A 131 4.21 13.02 -26.90
CA PRO A 131 5.48 12.46 -26.39
C PRO A 131 6.68 13.41 -26.49
N ASP A 132 6.66 14.34 -27.44
CA ASP A 132 7.74 15.31 -27.69
C ASP A 132 7.78 16.47 -26.68
N ALA A 133 6.82 16.57 -25.75
CA ALA A 133 6.73 17.65 -24.77
C ALA A 133 7.53 17.41 -23.46
N ALA A 134 8.31 16.32 -23.38
CA ALA A 134 8.95 15.87 -22.13
C ALA A 134 9.91 16.90 -21.49
N GLU A 135 10.55 17.77 -22.29
CA GLU A 135 11.41 18.84 -21.76
C GLU A 135 10.65 20.12 -21.34
N ALA A 136 9.35 20.21 -21.66
CA ALA A 136 8.53 21.41 -21.46
C ALA A 136 7.54 21.29 -20.29
N ILE A 137 7.71 20.31 -19.41
CA ILE A 137 6.75 20.03 -18.32
C ILE A 137 7.48 19.70 -17.01
N ILE A 138 7.04 20.34 -15.92
CA ILE A 138 7.35 19.92 -14.55
C ILE A 138 6.05 19.41 -13.90
N ARG A 139 6.10 18.21 -13.33
CA ARG A 139 5.01 17.70 -12.49
C ARG A 139 5.28 18.05 -11.03
N ILE A 140 4.24 18.50 -10.35
CA ILE A 140 4.29 18.96 -8.95
C ILE A 140 3.00 18.52 -8.28
N ARG A 141 3.11 17.92 -7.09
CA ARG A 141 1.95 17.58 -6.29
C ARG A 141 1.46 18.84 -5.58
N PHE A 142 0.15 19.02 -5.53
CA PHE A 142 -0.45 20.19 -4.88
C PHE A 142 -0.12 20.21 -3.37
N GLU A 143 -0.05 19.04 -2.76
CA GLU A 143 0.33 18.80 -1.38
C GLU A 143 1.73 19.31 -1.07
N ASP A 144 2.65 19.22 -2.04
CA ASP A 144 4.03 19.70 -1.88
C ASP A 144 4.12 21.22 -1.84
N LEU A 145 3.12 21.94 -2.36
CA LEU A 145 2.97 23.40 -2.23
C LEU A 145 2.28 23.80 -0.92
N LEU A 146 1.43 22.93 -0.36
CA LEU A 146 0.71 23.19 0.88
C LEU A 146 1.53 22.85 2.13
N ASN A 147 2.33 21.78 2.08
CA ASN A 147 3.12 21.34 3.21
C ASN A 147 4.29 22.31 3.48
N PRO A 148 4.35 22.96 4.65
CA PRO A 148 5.40 23.92 4.99
C PRO A 148 6.83 23.37 4.86
N MET A 149 7.01 22.07 5.08
CA MET A 149 8.32 21.42 5.01
C MET A 149 8.82 21.23 3.57
N THR A 150 7.92 21.05 2.61
CA THR A 150 8.27 20.80 1.20
C THR A 150 8.12 22.05 0.34
N ARG A 151 7.26 23.00 0.76
CA ARG A 151 6.85 24.18 -0.02
C ARG A 151 8.02 24.98 -0.58
N ALA A 152 9.06 25.23 0.21
CA ALA A 152 10.22 26.01 -0.24
C ALA A 152 10.96 25.31 -1.38
N ALA A 153 11.25 24.01 -1.23
CA ALA A 153 11.92 23.21 -2.26
C ALA A 153 11.07 23.09 -3.53
N THR A 154 9.76 22.93 -3.38
CA THR A 154 8.80 22.87 -4.49
C THR A 154 8.75 24.17 -5.28
N LEU A 155 8.72 25.32 -4.60
CA LEU A 155 8.75 26.64 -5.24
C LEU A 155 10.09 26.87 -5.96
N THR A 156 11.22 26.48 -5.38
CA THR A 156 12.52 26.53 -6.07
C THR A 156 12.52 25.67 -7.34
N ARG A 157 11.89 24.48 -7.31
CA ARG A 157 11.76 23.61 -8.48
C ARG A 157 10.91 24.26 -9.59
N ILE A 158 9.81 24.92 -9.22
CA ILE A 158 8.98 25.72 -10.15
C ILE A 158 9.80 26.84 -10.77
N HIS A 159 10.53 27.59 -9.95
CA HIS A 159 11.31 28.74 -10.41
C HIS A 159 12.41 28.31 -11.37
N ARG A 160 13.16 27.27 -11.04
CA ARG A 160 14.20 26.72 -11.93
C ARG A 160 13.62 26.25 -13.26
N PHE A 161 12.50 25.54 -13.22
CA PHE A 161 11.82 25.08 -14.43
C PHE A 161 11.30 26.24 -15.29
N ALA A 162 10.71 27.26 -14.65
CA ALA A 162 10.22 28.47 -15.32
C ALA A 162 11.34 29.47 -15.65
N ARG A 163 12.61 29.15 -15.36
CA ARG A 163 13.78 30.03 -15.49
C ARG A 163 13.60 31.39 -14.78
N LEU A 164 12.95 31.38 -13.63
CA LEU A 164 12.77 32.52 -12.74
C LEU A 164 13.86 32.56 -11.66
N PRO A 165 14.23 33.75 -11.14
CA PRO A 165 15.15 33.87 -10.00
C PRO A 165 14.59 33.14 -8.77
N ASP A 166 15.47 32.56 -7.93
CA ASP A 166 15.03 31.86 -6.72
C ASP A 166 14.16 32.75 -5.82
N PRO A 167 13.09 32.19 -5.22
CA PRO A 167 12.24 32.97 -4.33
C PRO A 167 13.05 33.43 -3.12
N PRO A 168 12.83 34.67 -2.62
CA PRO A 168 13.53 35.14 -1.42
C PRO A 168 13.25 34.19 -0.25
N PRO A 169 14.21 34.01 0.69
CA PRO A 169 14.03 33.12 1.83
C PRO A 169 12.74 33.48 2.56
N ALA A 170 11.94 32.45 2.86
CA ALA A 170 10.67 32.64 3.55
C ALA A 170 10.94 33.42 4.84
N ARG A 171 10.34 34.61 4.95
CA ARG A 171 10.37 35.35 6.22
C ARG A 171 9.80 34.41 7.29
N PRO A 172 10.48 34.23 8.44
CA PRO A 172 9.88 33.49 9.53
C PRO A 172 8.50 34.09 9.80
N TYR A 173 7.51 33.22 9.90
CA TYR A 173 6.15 33.61 10.23
C TYR A 173 6.22 34.32 11.58
N ALA A 174 6.22 35.65 11.56
CA ALA A 174 6.14 36.43 12.78
C ALA A 174 4.78 36.11 13.38
N ALA A 175 4.76 35.41 14.51
CA ALA A 175 3.58 35.32 15.35
C ALA A 175 3.20 36.76 15.73
N GLY A 176 2.21 37.31 15.03
CA GLY A 176 1.79 38.69 15.16
C GLY A 176 0.37 38.87 14.66
N ASP A 177 -0.51 39.11 15.63
CA ASP A 177 -1.85 39.71 15.53
C ASP A 177 -2.93 38.94 14.78
N GLY A 178 -3.54 37.99 15.52
CA GLY A 178 -4.81 37.38 15.18
C GLY A 178 -5.59 36.89 16.40
N ASP A 179 -5.44 37.50 17.58
CA ASP A 179 -6.35 37.25 18.69
C ASP A 179 -6.82 38.57 19.32
N ARG A 180 -7.91 39.11 18.75
CA ARG A 180 -8.73 40.10 19.43
C ARG A 180 -9.83 39.36 20.19
N GLY A 181 -9.53 39.11 21.46
CA GLY A 181 -10.45 39.37 22.57
C GLY A 181 -11.57 38.36 22.83
N ALA A 182 -11.40 37.58 23.90
CA ALA A 182 -12.45 37.45 24.90
C ALA A 182 -11.82 37.33 26.31
N HIS A 183 -12.22 38.26 27.16
CA HIS A 183 -11.73 38.50 28.51
C HIS A 183 -12.06 37.37 29.50
N SER A 184 -11.13 37.07 30.41
CA SER A 184 -11.41 37.06 31.85
C SER A 184 -10.12 37.12 32.68
N GLY A 185 -10.15 37.97 33.69
CA GLY A 185 -9.00 38.47 34.45
C GLY A 185 -8.46 37.57 35.58
N PRO A 186 -7.63 38.13 36.48
CA PRO A 186 -6.39 37.48 36.94
C PRO A 186 -6.45 37.00 38.40
N VAL A 187 -5.58 36.06 38.79
CA VAL A 187 -5.07 36.00 40.17
C VAL A 187 -3.58 35.64 40.22
N ALA A 188 -2.91 36.31 41.15
CA ALA A 188 -1.49 36.53 41.33
C ALA A 188 -0.72 35.40 42.06
N ASP A 189 0.59 35.40 41.78
CA ASP A 189 1.73 35.31 42.72
C ASP A 189 2.18 33.96 43.31
N GLY A 190 3.52 33.83 43.51
CA GLY A 190 4.07 32.96 44.56
C GLY A 190 5.15 31.92 44.24
N ARG A 191 6.34 32.36 43.85
CA ARG A 191 7.69 31.88 44.25
C ARG A 191 7.90 30.42 44.77
N CYS A 192 8.74 29.68 44.04
CA CYS A 192 10.04 29.10 44.44
C CYS A 192 10.23 28.55 45.89
N ARG A 193 10.45 27.22 46.06
CA ARG A 193 11.64 26.59 46.73
C ARG A 193 11.53 25.07 46.98
N ARG A 194 12.67 24.41 46.70
CA ARG A 194 13.28 23.09 47.08
C ARG A 194 12.55 22.09 48.02
N PRO A 195 12.79 20.75 47.87
CA PRO A 195 12.30 19.72 48.79
C PRO A 195 13.14 19.56 50.07
N ARG A 196 12.45 19.21 51.15
CA ARG A 196 12.94 18.94 52.52
C ARG A 196 13.48 17.51 52.68
N ARG A 197 14.46 17.37 53.58
CA ARG A 197 14.91 16.12 54.24
C ARG A 197 14.18 15.88 55.57
N ARG A 198 14.28 14.62 56.05
CA ARG A 198 14.06 14.03 57.41
C ARG A 198 12.68 13.37 57.61
N HIS A 199 12.55 12.17 58.17
CA HIS A 199 12.94 11.76 59.54
C HIS A 199 13.11 10.22 59.68
N ARG A 200 14.23 9.73 60.22
CA ARG A 200 14.41 8.97 61.49
C ARG A 200 13.20 8.73 62.42
N SER A 201 13.06 7.47 62.87
CA SER A 201 12.68 7.04 64.24
C SER A 201 13.64 5.89 64.64
N ARG A 202 14.50 6.03 65.64
CA ARG A 202 14.34 5.90 67.11
C ARG A 202 14.09 4.46 67.59
N SER A 203 15.09 3.91 68.25
CA SER A 203 14.95 2.97 69.38
C SER A 203 16.11 3.21 70.34
N ASP A 204 15.80 3.78 71.50
CA ASP A 204 16.67 3.83 72.68
C ASP A 204 16.50 2.52 73.46
N GLY A 205 17.55 2.14 74.20
CA GLY A 205 17.41 1.26 75.36
C GLY A 205 18.64 0.41 75.66
N ASP A 206 19.53 0.97 76.48
CA ASP A 206 20.24 0.31 77.60
C ASP A 206 21.16 -0.90 77.33
N ARG A 207 22.24 -1.18 78.08
CA ARG A 207 23.13 -0.49 79.02
C ARG A 207 24.26 -1.52 79.23
N TRP A 208 25.50 -1.08 79.11
CA TRP A 208 26.68 -1.47 79.90
C TRP A 208 26.96 -2.94 80.27
N GLY A 209 28.14 -3.42 79.85
CA GLY A 209 28.83 -4.54 80.51
C GLY A 209 30.03 -5.06 79.72
N ALA A 210 31.21 -4.46 79.95
CA ALA A 210 32.47 -4.83 79.33
C ALA A 210 32.91 -6.28 79.65
N ARG A 211 33.49 -6.98 78.67
CA ARG A 211 34.63 -7.89 78.84
C ARG A 211 35.34 -8.10 77.49
N SER A 212 36.66 -7.94 77.54
CA SER A 212 37.61 -8.10 76.44
C SER A 212 37.60 -9.52 75.89
N LEU A 213 37.51 -9.67 74.57
CA LEU A 213 37.97 -10.85 73.85
C LEU A 213 38.93 -10.40 72.76
N HIS A 214 40.12 -10.99 72.82
CA HIS A 214 41.24 -10.76 71.94
C HIS A 214 40.91 -11.18 70.50
N GLY A 215 41.36 -10.34 69.56
CA GLY A 215 41.95 -10.76 68.29
C GLY A 215 41.20 -11.79 67.43
N HIS A 216 40.28 -11.31 66.59
CA HIS A 216 40.18 -11.82 65.23
C HIS A 216 40.26 -10.64 64.27
N LYS A 217 41.38 -10.50 63.55
CA LYS A 217 41.39 -9.73 62.31
C LYS A 217 40.43 -10.45 61.38
N SER A 218 39.19 -9.96 61.30
CA SER A 218 38.27 -10.37 60.26
C SER A 218 38.94 -10.01 58.93
N MET A 219 39.51 -11.01 58.26
CA MET A 219 39.89 -10.85 56.86
C MET A 219 38.58 -10.53 56.15
N VAL A 220 38.40 -9.27 55.77
CA VAL A 220 37.33 -8.87 54.87
C VAL A 220 37.66 -9.58 53.56
N THR A 221 37.03 -10.74 53.36
CA THR A 221 37.07 -11.42 52.07
C THR A 221 36.59 -10.38 51.05
N PRO A 222 37.37 -10.09 50.00
CA PRO A 222 36.88 -9.19 48.96
C PRO A 222 35.53 -9.73 48.49
N PRO A 223 34.54 -8.85 48.24
CA PRO A 223 33.25 -9.29 47.77
C PRO A 223 33.45 -10.20 46.57
N SER A 224 32.83 -11.38 46.57
CA SER A 224 32.88 -12.30 45.44
C SER A 224 32.57 -11.50 44.17
N PRO A 225 33.36 -11.65 43.09
CA PRO A 225 33.10 -10.92 41.87
C PRO A 225 31.65 -11.18 41.45
N VAL A 226 30.96 -10.10 41.06
CA VAL A 226 29.58 -10.18 40.61
C VAL A 226 29.51 -11.24 39.50
N PRO A 227 28.62 -12.25 39.59
CA PRO A 227 28.49 -13.25 38.53
C PRO A 227 28.10 -12.61 37.19
N ALA A 228 28.46 -13.24 36.07
CA ALA A 228 28.11 -12.76 34.73
C ALA A 228 26.60 -12.56 34.53
N ALA A 229 25.76 -13.40 35.14
CA ALA A 229 24.30 -13.29 35.14
C ALA A 229 23.78 -11.96 35.76
N TYR A 230 24.60 -11.27 36.53
CA TYR A 230 24.32 -9.95 37.10
C TYR A 230 25.24 -8.87 36.49
N HIS A 231 25.60 -9.01 35.21
CA HIS A 231 26.47 -8.11 34.47
C HIS A 231 27.89 -8.00 35.05
N GLY A 232 28.37 -9.07 35.66
CA GLY A 232 29.75 -9.18 36.10
C GLY A 232 30.76 -9.30 34.95
N PRO A 233 32.07 -9.39 35.25
CA PRO A 233 33.14 -9.38 34.24
C PRO A 233 33.07 -10.47 33.15
N GLY A 234 32.31 -11.54 33.38
CA GLY A 234 32.09 -12.61 32.39
C GLY A 234 30.91 -12.38 31.43
N TRP A 235 30.12 -11.31 31.61
CA TRP A 235 29.04 -10.96 30.68
C TRP A 235 29.61 -10.61 29.31
N ARG A 236 28.94 -11.06 28.26
CA ARG A 236 29.26 -10.74 26.87
C ARG A 236 27.97 -10.37 26.17
N ASP A 237 27.90 -9.15 25.67
CA ASP A 237 26.81 -8.74 24.79
C ASP A 237 26.86 -9.56 23.50
N ARG A 238 25.68 -9.89 22.98
CA ARG A 238 25.54 -10.56 21.68
C ARG A 238 25.86 -9.53 20.58
N PRO A 239 26.93 -9.72 19.79
CA PRO A 239 27.25 -8.79 18.71
C PRO A 239 26.32 -8.98 17.52
N GLY A 240 26.22 -7.95 16.67
CA GLY A 240 25.57 -8.04 15.38
C GLY A 240 24.03 -8.03 15.42
N THR A 241 23.43 -8.42 14.29
CA THR A 241 22.00 -8.42 14.02
C THR A 241 21.49 -9.81 13.65
N LEU A 242 20.17 -10.03 13.74
CA LEU A 242 19.57 -11.30 13.32
C LEU A 242 19.84 -11.63 11.84
N ALA A 243 19.88 -10.62 10.97
CA ALA A 243 20.22 -10.77 9.55
C ALA A 243 21.64 -11.33 9.35
N GLU A 244 22.60 -10.88 10.16
CA GLU A 244 23.98 -11.38 10.13
C GLU A 244 24.05 -12.83 10.59
N GLU A 245 23.31 -13.21 11.64
CA GLU A 245 23.26 -14.59 12.13
C GLU A 245 22.66 -15.57 11.12
N ILE A 246 21.62 -15.14 10.39
CA ILE A 246 21.05 -15.90 9.28
C ILE A 246 22.06 -16.05 8.15
N THR A 247 22.83 -14.99 7.87
CA THR A 247 23.88 -15.01 6.84
C THR A 247 24.99 -16.00 7.21
N ASP A 248 25.38 -16.05 8.48
CA ASP A 248 26.38 -16.99 9.00
C ASP A 248 25.88 -18.44 9.06
N GLY A 249 24.56 -18.64 9.10
CA GLY A 249 23.92 -19.96 9.05
C GLY A 249 23.95 -20.74 10.37
N TRP A 250 24.19 -20.05 11.49
CA TRP A 250 24.04 -20.60 12.83
C TRP A 250 23.75 -19.48 13.86
N PRO A 251 22.74 -19.62 14.74
CA PRO A 251 21.90 -20.81 14.97
C PRO A 251 20.72 -20.96 14.00
N TRP A 252 20.55 -20.03 13.07
CA TRP A 252 19.42 -19.99 12.15
C TRP A 252 19.78 -20.53 10.78
N ALA A 253 18.81 -21.09 10.07
CA ALA A 253 19.00 -21.46 8.68
C ALA A 253 19.22 -20.21 7.81
N SER A 254 20.10 -20.31 6.81
CA SER A 254 20.40 -19.22 5.87
C SER A 254 19.30 -18.97 4.82
N MET A 255 18.04 -19.01 5.24
CA MET A 255 16.87 -18.79 4.40
C MET A 255 16.38 -17.34 4.54
N ARG A 256 16.32 -16.63 3.41
CA ARG A 256 15.94 -15.21 3.37
C ARG A 256 15.43 -14.80 2.00
N VAL A 257 14.60 -13.75 1.97
CA VAL A 257 14.06 -13.16 0.76
C VAL A 257 14.12 -11.64 0.87
N HIS A 258 14.68 -10.98 -0.15
CA HIS A 258 14.70 -9.52 -0.28
C HIS A 258 14.09 -9.02 -1.60
N ARG A 259 13.87 -9.93 -2.56
CA ARG A 259 13.45 -9.65 -3.95
C ARG A 259 12.72 -10.86 -4.51
N GLU A 260 11.64 -10.64 -5.24
CA GLU A 260 10.87 -11.73 -5.86
C GLU A 260 11.50 -12.30 -7.14
N TYR A 261 12.50 -11.65 -7.73
CA TYR A 261 13.14 -12.11 -8.98
C TYR A 261 14.56 -12.66 -8.79
N ASP A 262 15.07 -12.71 -7.56
CA ASP A 262 16.34 -13.39 -7.28
C ASP A 262 16.18 -14.90 -7.52
N THR A 263 17.30 -15.59 -7.77
CA THR A 263 17.30 -17.04 -8.03
C THR A 263 16.64 -17.78 -6.87
N LEU A 264 15.56 -18.50 -7.15
CA LEU A 264 14.82 -19.28 -6.15
C LEU A 264 15.69 -20.46 -5.70
N THR A 265 15.94 -20.63 -4.40
CA THR A 265 16.81 -21.69 -3.86
C THR A 265 16.16 -22.63 -2.86
N ASP A 266 15.06 -22.22 -2.24
CA ASP A 266 14.35 -23.07 -1.30
C ASP A 266 12.86 -22.74 -1.34
N VAL A 267 12.02 -23.77 -1.43
CA VAL A 267 10.56 -23.65 -1.32
C VAL A 267 9.99 -24.75 -0.44
N ALA A 268 8.87 -24.43 0.18
CA ALA A 268 8.00 -25.37 0.86
C ALA A 268 6.82 -25.74 -0.05
N LEU A 269 6.58 -27.04 -0.16
CA LEU A 269 5.44 -27.64 -0.86
C LEU A 269 4.75 -28.59 0.11
N HIS A 270 3.41 -28.55 0.17
CA HIS A 270 2.64 -29.38 1.07
C HIS A 270 1.57 -30.19 0.31
N THR A 271 1.45 -31.47 0.67
CA THR A 271 0.38 -32.34 0.17
C THR A 271 -0.52 -32.73 1.35
N PRO A 272 -1.73 -32.16 1.46
CA PRO A 272 -2.66 -32.49 2.51
C PRO A 272 -3.08 -33.95 2.45
N THR A 273 -3.50 -34.49 3.60
CA THR A 273 -4.06 -35.84 3.65
C THR A 273 -5.40 -35.91 2.94
N ALA A 274 -5.78 -37.10 2.46
CA ALA A 274 -7.10 -37.31 1.86
C ALA A 274 -8.25 -36.86 2.77
N HIS A 275 -8.14 -37.14 4.07
CA HIS A 275 -9.12 -36.71 5.06
C HIS A 275 -9.29 -35.19 5.11
N ALA A 276 -8.18 -34.44 5.11
CA ALA A 276 -8.22 -32.97 5.13
C ALA A 276 -8.80 -32.39 3.83
N LEU A 277 -8.49 -32.99 2.67
CA LEU A 277 -9.01 -32.54 1.37
C LEU A 277 -10.51 -32.76 1.20
N THR A 278 -11.07 -33.76 1.88
CA THR A 278 -12.48 -34.16 1.75
C THR A 278 -13.28 -33.94 3.04
N ALA A 279 -12.80 -33.07 3.93
CA ALA A 279 -13.42 -32.82 5.23
C ALA A 279 -14.81 -32.13 5.13
N GLY A 280 -15.08 -31.43 4.02
CA GLY A 280 -16.34 -30.72 3.77
C GLY A 280 -16.73 -30.71 2.29
N GLY A 281 -17.80 -29.98 1.96
CA GLY A 281 -18.18 -29.70 0.57
C GLY A 281 -17.16 -28.78 -0.12
N PRO A 282 -17.01 -28.82 -1.46
CA PRO A 282 -16.04 -27.98 -2.17
C PRO A 282 -16.11 -26.49 -1.80
N ASP A 283 -17.31 -25.91 -1.83
CA ASP A 283 -17.50 -24.48 -1.54
C ASP A 283 -17.18 -24.12 -0.07
N GLU A 284 -17.56 -24.97 0.88
CA GLU A 284 -17.22 -24.81 2.31
C GLU A 284 -15.70 -24.84 2.53
N MET A 285 -15.01 -25.66 1.74
CA MET A 285 -13.55 -25.77 1.72
C MET A 285 -12.89 -24.72 0.83
N GLN A 286 -13.67 -23.84 0.18
CA GLN A 286 -13.19 -22.83 -0.78
C GLN A 286 -12.49 -23.40 -2.02
N HIS A 287 -12.87 -24.60 -2.44
CA HIS A 287 -12.44 -25.25 -3.65
C HIS A 287 -13.48 -25.08 -4.77
N LEU A 288 -13.05 -25.05 -6.04
CA LEU A 288 -13.94 -25.02 -7.20
C LEU A 288 -14.65 -26.35 -7.45
N GLY A 289 -14.12 -27.44 -6.91
CA GLY A 289 -14.70 -28.76 -7.04
C GLY A 289 -14.10 -29.77 -6.07
N ARG A 290 -14.58 -31.01 -6.12
CA ARG A 290 -14.02 -32.10 -5.30
C ARG A 290 -12.65 -32.50 -5.82
N MET A 291 -11.61 -32.29 -5.02
CA MET A 291 -10.25 -32.68 -5.37
C MET A 291 -10.02 -34.18 -5.20
N ASP A 292 -9.20 -34.75 -6.08
CA ASP A 292 -8.74 -36.13 -5.99
C ASP A 292 -7.41 -36.19 -5.21
N ALA A 293 -7.50 -36.63 -3.95
CA ALA A 293 -6.36 -36.79 -3.06
C ALA A 293 -5.31 -37.80 -3.57
N THR A 294 -5.68 -38.70 -4.48
CA THR A 294 -4.76 -39.67 -5.11
C THR A 294 -4.05 -39.12 -6.35
N ALA A 295 -4.58 -38.03 -6.91
CA ALA A 295 -4.00 -37.33 -8.06
C ALA A 295 -3.15 -36.13 -7.63
N LEU A 296 -3.52 -35.42 -6.56
CA LEU A 296 -2.79 -34.24 -6.05
C LEU A 296 -1.28 -34.48 -5.87
N PRO A 297 -0.79 -35.61 -5.31
CA PRO A 297 0.65 -35.86 -5.21
C PRO A 297 1.38 -35.75 -6.55
N ARG A 298 0.74 -36.16 -7.66
CA ARG A 298 1.34 -36.08 -9.01
C ARG A 298 1.47 -34.64 -9.48
N ASP A 299 0.52 -33.78 -9.12
CA ASP A 299 0.59 -32.35 -9.43
C ASP A 299 1.72 -31.69 -8.66
N MET A 300 1.85 -32.03 -7.36
CA MET A 300 2.96 -31.55 -6.53
C MET A 300 4.32 -32.03 -7.06
N ASP A 301 4.43 -33.27 -7.54
CA ASP A 301 5.65 -33.80 -8.16
C ASP A 301 6.00 -33.09 -9.48
N ARG A 302 4.98 -32.81 -10.32
CA ARG A 302 5.16 -32.05 -11.57
C ARG A 302 5.62 -30.64 -11.30
N LEU A 303 5.02 -29.97 -10.30
CA LEU A 303 5.44 -28.64 -9.84
C LEU A 303 6.86 -28.64 -9.31
N ALA A 304 7.22 -29.63 -8.48
CA ALA A 304 8.54 -29.69 -7.87
C ALA A 304 9.65 -29.88 -8.92
N ARG A 305 9.43 -30.66 -9.98
CA ARG A 305 10.49 -31.05 -10.93
C ARG A 305 11.28 -29.88 -11.56
N PRO A 306 10.66 -28.86 -12.16
CA PRO A 306 11.40 -27.73 -12.73
C PRO A 306 12.00 -26.79 -11.67
N ILE A 307 11.58 -26.88 -10.41
CA ILE A 307 12.07 -26.05 -9.30
C ILE A 307 13.19 -26.78 -8.53
N ARG A 308 13.25 -28.12 -8.58
CA ARG A 308 14.17 -29.02 -7.84
C ARG A 308 15.69 -28.76 -7.94
N PRO A 309 16.28 -28.17 -9.01
CA PRO A 309 17.71 -27.84 -8.97
C PRO A 309 18.07 -26.87 -7.84
N SER A 310 17.07 -26.26 -7.20
CA SER A 310 17.22 -25.15 -6.29
C SER A 310 16.16 -25.22 -5.17
N VAL A 311 15.89 -26.38 -4.55
CA VAL A 311 14.87 -26.52 -3.48
C VAL A 311 15.15 -27.66 -2.48
N SER A 312 15.16 -27.34 -1.18
CA SER A 312 14.98 -28.32 -0.08
C SER A 312 13.48 -28.59 0.17
N ALA A 313 12.86 -29.49 -0.61
CA ALA A 313 11.41 -29.68 -0.54
C ALA A 313 11.01 -30.44 0.74
N CYS A 314 10.27 -29.80 1.64
CA CYS A 314 9.66 -30.48 2.80
C CYS A 314 8.35 -31.18 2.40
N THR A 315 8.43 -32.14 1.47
CA THR A 315 7.30 -33.01 1.15
C THR A 315 7.12 -34.04 2.27
N SER A 316 6.02 -33.90 3.00
CA SER A 316 5.53 -34.80 4.07
C SER A 316 6.11 -34.55 5.47
N CYS A 317 5.44 -33.69 6.23
CA CYS A 317 5.38 -33.76 7.69
C CYS A 317 4.74 -35.11 8.11
N ARG A 318 5.52 -36.19 8.03
CA ARG A 318 5.17 -37.48 8.65
C ARG A 318 5.32 -37.35 10.18
N THR A 319 4.27 -36.81 10.82
CA THR A 319 3.82 -37.00 12.24
C THR A 319 4.82 -36.71 13.40
N ARG A 320 4.56 -35.96 14.50
CA ARG A 320 3.42 -35.20 15.12
C ARG A 320 3.96 -34.49 16.41
N PRO A 321 3.31 -33.48 17.07
CA PRO A 321 1.90 -33.49 17.51
C PRO A 321 1.07 -32.21 17.24
N GLY A 322 -0.17 -32.44 16.79
CA GLY A 322 -1.23 -31.47 16.49
C GLY A 322 -1.93 -31.89 15.19
N SER A 323 -3.23 -32.11 15.16
CA SER A 323 -3.91 -32.55 13.93
C SER A 323 -3.94 -31.41 12.90
N LEU A 324 -3.07 -31.46 11.89
CA LEU A 324 -3.18 -30.63 10.69
C LEU A 324 -4.52 -30.92 10.00
N ALA A 325 -5.39 -29.93 9.87
CA ALA A 325 -6.81 -30.15 9.53
C ALA A 325 -7.31 -29.46 8.24
N GLY A 326 -6.53 -28.56 7.63
CA GLY A 326 -6.99 -27.75 6.50
C GLY A 326 -6.59 -28.31 5.12
N GLY A 327 -7.55 -28.47 4.21
CA GLY A 327 -7.29 -28.85 2.81
C GLY A 327 -6.53 -27.79 2.00
N ASN A 328 -6.62 -26.51 2.39
CA ASN A 328 -5.97 -25.40 1.69
C ASN A 328 -4.50 -25.19 2.07
N ALA A 329 -3.98 -25.92 3.06
CA ALA A 329 -2.58 -25.83 3.49
C ALA A 329 -1.56 -26.16 2.36
N MET A 330 -2.01 -26.75 1.25
CA MET A 330 -1.21 -26.91 0.04
C MET A 330 -0.81 -25.58 -0.61
N TYR A 331 -1.55 -24.49 -0.37
CA TYR A 331 -1.24 -23.15 -0.85
C TYR A 331 -0.27 -22.44 0.10
N VAL A 332 0.94 -22.99 0.16
CA VAL A 332 1.96 -22.61 1.14
C VAL A 332 2.38 -21.13 0.99
N ARG A 333 2.23 -20.54 -0.21
CA ARG A 333 2.53 -19.11 -0.46
C ARG A 333 1.74 -18.17 0.44
N ASP A 334 0.56 -18.59 0.89
CA ASP A 334 -0.34 -17.78 1.70
C ASP A 334 0.02 -17.81 3.18
N LEU A 335 0.76 -18.84 3.62
CA LEU A 335 0.90 -19.17 5.04
C LEU A 335 1.90 -18.28 5.79
N PHE A 336 2.85 -17.70 5.07
CA PHE A 336 3.85 -16.81 5.62
C PHE A 336 4.44 -15.91 4.54
N TRP A 337 5.11 -14.85 4.98
CA TRP A 337 5.93 -13.99 4.13
C TRP A 337 7.36 -13.96 4.65
N MET A 338 8.32 -14.37 3.81
CA MET A 338 9.75 -14.37 4.16
C MET A 338 10.37 -12.98 3.95
N THR A 339 11.36 -12.68 4.77
CA THR A 339 12.14 -11.43 4.75
C THR A 339 13.64 -11.71 4.88
N GLY A 340 14.44 -10.67 5.05
CA GLY A 340 15.86 -10.78 5.37
C GLY A 340 16.16 -11.35 6.74
N GLU A 341 15.21 -11.23 7.68
CA GLU A 341 15.40 -11.56 9.09
C GLU A 341 14.56 -12.75 9.57
N GLY A 342 13.73 -13.33 8.70
CA GLY A 342 12.86 -14.47 9.03
C GLY A 342 11.47 -14.35 8.44
N ALA A 343 10.53 -15.12 8.99
CA ALA A 343 9.15 -15.23 8.50
C ALA A 343 8.17 -14.39 9.34
N LEU A 344 7.22 -13.76 8.67
CA LEU A 344 5.96 -13.34 9.29
C LEU A 344 4.91 -14.43 9.03
N ILE A 345 4.28 -14.91 10.09
CA ILE A 345 3.22 -15.90 10.01
C ILE A 345 1.90 -15.19 9.77
N SER A 346 1.20 -15.60 8.72
CA SER A 346 -0.10 -15.09 8.32
C SER A 346 -1.18 -15.31 9.37
N ARG A 347 -2.31 -14.61 9.21
CA ARG A 347 -3.57 -14.88 9.94
C ARG A 347 -4.69 -14.93 8.91
N MET A 348 -5.19 -16.14 8.66
CA MET A 348 -6.08 -16.41 7.55
C MET A 348 -7.37 -15.60 7.67
N ALA A 349 -7.82 -15.02 6.57
CA ALA A 349 -9.07 -14.25 6.56
C ALA A 349 -10.30 -15.16 6.62
N SER A 350 -10.20 -16.33 6.01
CA SER A 350 -11.28 -17.30 5.96
C SER A 350 -11.24 -18.23 7.17
N PRO A 351 -12.37 -18.40 7.90
CA PRO A 351 -12.45 -19.39 8.96
C PRO A 351 -12.17 -20.83 8.49
N ALA A 352 -12.47 -21.15 7.22
CA ALA A 352 -12.18 -22.46 6.62
C ALA A 352 -10.69 -22.81 6.58
N ARG A 353 -9.82 -21.80 6.74
CA ARG A 353 -8.35 -21.94 6.75
C ARG A 353 -7.74 -21.75 8.15
N THR A 354 -8.58 -21.58 9.19
CA THR A 354 -8.10 -21.42 10.56
C THR A 354 -7.25 -22.62 10.98
N GLY A 355 -6.11 -22.37 11.62
CA GLY A 355 -5.18 -23.39 12.07
C GLY A 355 -4.06 -23.68 11.06
N GLU A 356 -4.14 -23.16 9.84
CA GLU A 356 -3.02 -23.19 8.89
C GLU A 356 -1.80 -22.39 9.42
N GLU A 357 -2.05 -21.39 10.28
CA GLU A 357 -1.02 -20.60 10.97
C GLU A 357 -0.12 -21.45 11.88
N LEU A 358 -0.68 -22.50 12.49
CA LEU A 358 0.10 -23.41 13.32
C LEU A 358 1.08 -24.22 12.46
N GLN A 359 0.66 -24.63 11.27
CA GLN A 359 1.49 -25.41 10.35
C GLN A 359 2.66 -24.57 9.84
N ALA A 360 2.41 -23.29 9.55
CA ALA A 360 3.45 -22.34 9.18
C ALA A 360 4.50 -22.16 10.30
N GLN A 361 4.06 -22.09 11.56
CA GLN A 361 4.96 -22.00 12.72
C GLN A 361 5.77 -23.28 12.92
N GLU A 362 5.14 -24.45 12.80
CA GLU A 362 5.81 -25.75 12.88
C GLU A 362 6.86 -25.90 11.79
N LEU A 363 6.54 -25.50 10.55
CA LEU A 363 7.47 -25.48 9.43
C LEU A 363 8.67 -24.57 9.72
N CYS A 364 8.44 -23.34 10.17
CA CYS A 364 9.53 -22.40 10.50
C CYS A 364 10.42 -22.97 11.61
N THR A 365 9.82 -23.52 12.66
CA THR A 365 10.55 -24.15 13.77
C THR A 365 11.41 -25.31 13.29
N TRP A 366 10.83 -26.20 12.49
CA TRP A 366 11.53 -27.36 11.94
C TRP A 366 12.73 -26.96 11.07
N LEU A 367 12.56 -25.91 10.28
CA LEU A 367 13.60 -25.39 9.40
C LEU A 367 14.57 -24.42 10.08
N HIS A 368 14.44 -24.17 11.39
CA HIS A 368 15.24 -23.18 12.11
C HIS A 368 15.17 -21.78 11.48
N ILE A 369 13.98 -21.39 11.03
CA ILE A 369 13.67 -20.05 10.51
C ILE A 369 13.13 -19.21 11.69
N PRO A 370 13.68 -18.02 11.95
CA PRO A 370 13.11 -17.10 12.93
C PRO A 370 11.68 -16.70 12.55
N VAL A 371 10.77 -16.75 13.51
CA VAL A 371 9.45 -16.13 13.38
C VAL A 371 9.53 -14.72 13.95
N LEU A 372 9.45 -13.72 13.08
CA LEU A 372 9.51 -12.30 13.46
C LEU A 372 8.22 -11.85 14.13
N ARG A 373 7.09 -12.32 13.59
CA ARG A 373 5.75 -11.97 14.06
C ARG A 373 4.74 -13.02 13.59
N THR A 374 3.71 -13.23 14.42
CA THR A 374 2.44 -13.80 13.97
C THR A 374 1.40 -12.70 13.92
N ILE A 375 0.71 -12.57 12.78
CA ILE A 375 -0.35 -11.57 12.60
C ILE A 375 -1.48 -11.85 13.60
N SER A 376 -1.98 -10.80 14.27
CA SER A 376 -2.84 -10.97 15.45
C SER A 376 -3.88 -9.85 15.60
N GLY A 377 -4.77 -9.99 16.59
CA GLY A 377 -5.83 -9.02 16.85
C GLY A 377 -6.86 -8.97 15.72
N ALA A 378 -7.18 -7.78 15.23
CA ALA A 378 -8.11 -7.59 14.11
C ALA A 378 -7.42 -7.65 12.74
N ALA A 379 -6.08 -7.71 12.69
CA ALA A 379 -5.34 -7.78 11.44
C ALA A 379 -5.53 -9.13 10.73
N LEU A 380 -5.72 -9.08 9.42
CA LEU A 380 -5.79 -10.26 8.54
C LEU A 380 -4.76 -10.07 7.44
N PHE A 381 -4.00 -11.12 7.16
CA PHE A 381 -2.94 -11.12 6.16
C PHE A 381 -2.69 -12.53 5.66
N GLU A 382 -2.49 -12.65 4.35
CA GLU A 382 -2.03 -13.88 3.69
C GLU A 382 -0.80 -13.56 2.82
N GLY A 383 0.22 -14.41 2.87
CA GLY A 383 1.58 -14.16 2.34
C GLY A 383 1.65 -13.81 0.85
N ALA A 384 0.67 -14.26 0.06
CA ALA A 384 0.55 -13.93 -1.36
C ALA A 384 0.19 -12.46 -1.63
N ASP A 385 -0.18 -11.70 -0.60
CA ASP A 385 -0.43 -10.26 -0.70
C ASP A 385 0.81 -9.39 -0.48
N ALA A 386 1.96 -9.94 -0.05
CA ALA A 386 3.19 -9.17 0.13
C ALA A 386 4.29 -9.64 -0.84
N LEU A 387 4.82 -8.70 -1.62
CA LEU A 387 5.83 -8.97 -2.64
C LEU A 387 7.02 -8.02 -2.45
N TRP A 388 8.22 -8.59 -2.32
CA TRP A 388 9.46 -7.82 -2.33
C TRP A 388 9.77 -7.34 -3.76
N LEU A 389 9.52 -6.06 -4.05
CA LEU A 389 9.82 -5.49 -5.35
C LEU A 389 11.31 -5.19 -5.48
N ARG A 390 11.91 -4.61 -4.44
CA ARG A 390 13.34 -4.33 -4.29
C ARG A 390 13.69 -4.42 -2.79
N PRO A 391 14.98 -4.49 -2.38
CA PRO A 391 15.33 -4.55 -0.96
C PRO A 391 14.82 -3.36 -0.14
N ASP A 392 14.55 -2.23 -0.81
CA ASP A 392 14.03 -0.99 -0.24
C ASP A 392 12.54 -0.78 -0.52
N LEU A 393 11.84 -1.72 -1.17
CA LEU A 393 10.46 -1.52 -1.62
C LEU A 393 9.62 -2.81 -1.59
N VAL A 394 8.52 -2.77 -0.83
CA VAL A 394 7.54 -3.87 -0.74
C VAL A 394 6.20 -3.42 -1.30
N ALA A 395 5.55 -4.25 -2.10
CA ALA A 395 4.14 -4.07 -2.42
C ALA A 395 3.26 -4.91 -1.50
N VAL A 396 2.16 -4.34 -1.02
CA VAL A 396 1.21 -5.03 -0.15
C VAL A 396 -0.22 -4.85 -0.64
N GLY A 397 -0.90 -5.95 -0.93
CA GLY A 397 -2.29 -6.00 -1.35
C GLY A 397 -3.25 -5.69 -0.19
N ILE A 398 -4.30 -4.91 -0.46
CA ILE A 398 -5.41 -4.69 0.46
C ILE A 398 -6.69 -5.19 -0.20
N GLY A 399 -7.36 -6.13 0.45
CA GLY A 399 -8.59 -6.73 -0.06
C GLY A 399 -9.27 -7.62 0.98
N ARG A 400 -9.86 -8.73 0.51
CA ARG A 400 -10.57 -9.66 1.40
C ARG A 400 -9.66 -10.53 2.24
N ARG A 401 -8.49 -10.93 1.69
CA ARG A 401 -7.53 -11.81 2.36
C ARG A 401 -6.56 -11.05 3.26
N THR A 402 -6.20 -9.84 2.87
CA THR A 402 -5.41 -8.91 3.69
C THR A 402 -6.18 -7.62 3.93
N ASN A 403 -6.49 -7.31 5.19
CA ASN A 403 -7.16 -6.06 5.54
C ASN A 403 -6.14 -4.94 5.82
N ARG A 404 -6.62 -3.70 6.01
CA ARG A 404 -5.75 -2.54 6.25
C ARG A 404 -4.78 -2.74 7.41
N ALA A 405 -5.27 -3.24 8.56
CA ALA A 405 -4.45 -3.48 9.74
C ALA A 405 -3.37 -4.56 9.51
N GLY A 406 -3.69 -5.60 8.73
CA GLY A 406 -2.69 -6.60 8.31
C GLY A 406 -1.63 -5.99 7.41
N ALA A 407 -2.04 -5.23 6.39
CA ALA A 407 -1.11 -4.56 5.51
C ALA A 407 -0.23 -3.53 6.24
N GLU A 408 -0.73 -2.87 7.29
CA GLU A 408 0.07 -1.99 8.17
C GLU A 408 1.08 -2.79 8.99
N SER A 409 0.71 -3.96 9.50
CA SER A 409 1.65 -4.85 10.21
C SER A 409 2.81 -5.29 9.31
N ILE A 410 2.54 -5.51 8.01
CA ILE A 410 3.59 -5.81 7.03
C ILE A 410 4.46 -4.58 6.76
N ALA A 411 3.84 -3.40 6.59
CA ALA A 411 4.57 -2.16 6.35
C ALA A 411 5.48 -1.75 7.52
N GLU A 412 5.03 -1.96 8.76
CA GLU A 412 5.88 -1.76 9.97
C GLU A 412 7.13 -2.63 9.91
N GLU A 413 6.98 -3.90 9.53
CA GLU A 413 8.07 -4.85 9.47
C GLU A 413 9.00 -4.57 8.28
N ALA A 414 8.45 -4.23 7.11
CA ALA A 414 9.22 -3.77 5.96
C ALA A 414 10.04 -2.51 6.31
N HIS A 415 9.42 -1.53 6.98
CA HIS A 415 10.08 -0.30 7.41
C HIS A 415 11.21 -0.55 8.40
N ARG A 416 11.02 -1.48 9.34
CA ARG A 416 12.08 -1.89 10.28
C ARG A 416 13.31 -2.45 9.56
N GLN A 417 13.09 -3.12 8.43
CA GLN A 417 14.15 -3.65 7.56
C GLN A 417 14.61 -2.65 6.49
N GLY A 418 14.20 -1.38 6.58
CA GLY A 418 14.65 -0.30 5.70
C GLY A 418 13.89 -0.17 4.38
N ALA A 419 12.74 -0.83 4.22
CA ALA A 419 11.93 -0.77 3.02
C ALA A 419 10.70 0.13 3.15
N GLU A 420 10.38 0.88 2.11
CA GLU A 420 9.10 1.57 1.97
C GLU A 420 8.01 0.59 1.47
N THR A 421 6.74 0.99 1.57
CA THR A 421 5.61 0.14 1.18
C THR A 421 4.65 0.81 0.21
N VAL A 422 4.30 0.11 -0.86
CA VAL A 422 3.26 0.47 -1.81
C VAL A 422 2.03 -0.39 -1.57
N PHE A 423 1.00 0.20 -0.98
CA PHE A 423 -0.31 -0.46 -0.88
C PHE A 423 -1.03 -0.50 -2.22
N LEU A 424 -1.56 -1.65 -2.61
CA LEU A 424 -2.31 -1.83 -3.86
C LEU A 424 -3.66 -2.47 -3.57
N ASP A 425 -4.72 -2.04 -4.23
CA ASP A 425 -6.04 -2.64 -4.03
C ASP A 425 -6.13 -3.99 -4.76
N VAL A 426 -6.62 -5.01 -4.04
CA VAL A 426 -6.94 -6.31 -4.61
C VAL A 426 -8.44 -6.33 -4.93
N PRO A 427 -8.82 -6.32 -6.22
CA PRO A 427 -10.21 -6.15 -6.62
C PRO A 427 -11.05 -7.39 -6.31
N ALA A 428 -12.38 -7.20 -6.29
CA ALA A 428 -13.32 -8.31 -6.16
C ALA A 428 -13.12 -9.36 -7.28
N GLY A 429 -13.19 -10.64 -6.92
CA GLY A 429 -12.97 -11.75 -7.84
C GLY A 429 -11.51 -12.20 -7.95
N ILE A 430 -10.56 -11.45 -7.36
CA ILE A 430 -9.17 -11.87 -7.20
C ILE A 430 -8.89 -12.15 -5.72
N GLN A 431 -8.16 -13.22 -5.42
CA GLN A 431 -7.88 -13.62 -4.05
C GLN A 431 -6.76 -12.78 -3.41
N HIS A 432 -5.67 -12.54 -4.17
CA HIS A 432 -4.45 -11.90 -3.67
C HIS A 432 -3.79 -10.99 -4.72
N LEU A 433 -2.87 -10.14 -4.27
CA LEU A 433 -2.03 -9.27 -5.12
C LEU A 433 -1.24 -10.06 -6.17
N LEU A 434 -0.74 -11.26 -5.83
CA LEU A 434 -0.09 -12.18 -6.78
C LEU A 434 -0.96 -12.50 -8.01
N GLY A 435 -2.29 -12.38 -7.86
CA GLY A 435 -3.26 -12.58 -8.93
C GLY A 435 -3.45 -11.37 -9.86
N THR A 436 -2.87 -10.20 -9.54
CA THR A 436 -2.90 -8.97 -10.37
C THR A 436 -1.51 -8.46 -10.76
N MET A 437 -0.47 -8.82 -10.02
CA MET A 437 0.91 -8.38 -10.28
C MET A 437 1.94 -9.49 -10.00
N GLN A 438 2.97 -9.57 -10.84
CA GLN A 438 4.13 -10.46 -10.70
C GLN A 438 5.42 -9.66 -10.91
N VAL A 439 6.46 -9.94 -10.13
CA VAL A 439 7.73 -9.21 -10.17
C VAL A 439 8.75 -10.02 -10.96
N LEU A 440 9.14 -9.53 -12.13
CA LEU A 440 9.98 -10.28 -13.07
C LEU A 440 11.45 -9.87 -13.02
N ASP A 441 11.71 -8.62 -12.64
CA ASP A 441 13.05 -8.03 -12.52
C ASP A 441 13.03 -6.82 -11.56
N ALA A 442 14.18 -6.18 -11.34
CA ALA A 442 14.35 -4.97 -10.55
C ALA A 442 13.57 -3.77 -11.09
N ASP A 443 13.26 -3.79 -12.39
CA ASP A 443 12.61 -2.73 -13.14
C ASP A 443 11.38 -3.22 -13.92
N LEU A 444 10.98 -4.49 -13.81
CA LEU A 444 9.97 -5.08 -14.70
C LEU A 444 8.91 -5.85 -13.92
N LEU A 445 7.65 -5.45 -14.10
CA LEU A 445 6.48 -6.11 -13.54
C LEU A 445 5.57 -6.61 -14.67
N ALA A 446 4.93 -7.76 -14.47
CA ALA A 446 3.74 -8.11 -15.24
C ALA A 446 2.51 -7.74 -14.41
N ILE A 447 1.54 -7.08 -15.03
CA ILE A 447 0.30 -6.67 -14.38
C ILE A 447 -0.91 -7.03 -15.24
N ARG A 448 -2.03 -7.32 -14.59
CA ARG A 448 -3.34 -7.35 -15.25
C ARG A 448 -3.94 -5.95 -15.14
N SER A 449 -3.66 -5.07 -16.09
CA SER A 449 -4.01 -3.64 -15.99
C SER A 449 -5.52 -3.38 -15.89
N GLU A 450 -6.35 -4.26 -16.46
CA GLU A 450 -7.80 -4.20 -16.33
C GLU A 450 -8.30 -4.48 -14.89
N ARG A 451 -7.45 -5.11 -14.07
CA ARG A 451 -7.76 -5.51 -12.68
C ARG A 451 -7.06 -4.64 -11.64
N LEU A 452 -5.81 -4.27 -11.89
CA LEU A 452 -5.07 -3.37 -11.01
C LEU A 452 -5.59 -1.95 -11.18
N ASP A 453 -5.91 -1.26 -10.08
CA ASP A 453 -6.47 0.08 -10.16
C ASP A 453 -5.47 1.08 -10.81
N PRO A 454 -5.95 2.11 -11.55
CA PRO A 454 -5.07 3.04 -12.23
C PRO A 454 -4.11 3.81 -11.32
N ASP A 455 -4.51 4.09 -10.07
CA ASP A 455 -3.64 4.81 -9.12
C ASP A 455 -2.50 3.90 -8.65
N GLY A 456 -2.78 2.61 -8.40
CA GLY A 456 -1.79 1.57 -8.14
C GLY A 456 -0.80 1.43 -9.30
N GLN A 457 -1.28 1.34 -10.53
CA GLN A 457 -0.43 1.32 -11.73
C GLN A 457 0.46 2.56 -11.81
N HIS A 458 -0.11 3.75 -11.58
CA HIS A 458 0.65 5.00 -11.61
C HIS A 458 1.77 5.03 -10.57
N ARG A 459 1.49 4.57 -9.35
CA ARG A 459 2.49 4.49 -8.28
C ARG A 459 3.62 3.54 -8.64
N LEU A 460 3.32 2.39 -9.26
CA LEU A 460 4.37 1.48 -9.75
C LEU A 460 5.26 2.17 -10.81
N LEU A 461 4.67 2.92 -11.74
CA LEU A 461 5.44 3.72 -12.71
C LEU A 461 6.29 4.80 -12.03
N GLU A 462 5.77 5.48 -11.01
CA GLU A 462 6.53 6.49 -10.23
C GLU A 462 7.73 5.87 -9.49
N HIS A 463 7.62 4.60 -9.07
CA HIS A 463 8.72 3.83 -8.49
C HIS A 463 9.70 3.27 -9.54
N GLY A 464 9.52 3.60 -10.82
CA GLY A 464 10.45 3.31 -11.91
C GLY A 464 10.30 1.95 -12.57
N PHE A 465 9.15 1.29 -12.42
CA PHE A 465 8.89 0.00 -13.08
C PHE A 465 8.36 0.17 -14.50
N ASP A 466 8.85 -0.64 -15.41
CA ASP A 466 8.19 -0.99 -16.66
C ASP A 466 7.08 -2.03 -16.38
N LEU A 467 5.93 -1.80 -16.99
CA LEU A 467 4.75 -2.65 -16.82
C LEU A 467 4.48 -3.42 -18.12
N ILE A 468 4.52 -4.75 -18.04
CA ILE A 468 3.96 -5.63 -19.07
C ILE A 468 2.46 -5.73 -18.80
N ASP A 469 1.67 -5.18 -19.71
CA ASP A 469 0.22 -5.31 -19.67
C ASP A 469 -0.21 -6.71 -20.13
N VAL A 470 -0.87 -7.44 -19.24
CA VAL A 470 -1.39 -8.78 -19.49
C VAL A 470 -2.91 -8.70 -19.72
N PRO A 471 -3.40 -9.05 -20.93
CA PRO A 471 -4.82 -8.99 -21.24
C PRO A 471 -5.64 -10.06 -20.50
N GLU A 472 -6.92 -9.77 -20.24
CA GLU A 472 -7.87 -10.68 -19.58
C GLU A 472 -8.37 -11.81 -20.51
N THR A 473 -7.44 -12.59 -21.08
CA THR A 473 -7.77 -13.73 -21.96
C THR A 473 -8.32 -14.93 -21.16
N PRO A 474 -8.97 -15.91 -21.82
CA PRO A 474 -9.46 -17.11 -21.14
C PRO A 474 -8.36 -17.91 -20.43
N GLU A 475 -7.13 -17.95 -20.96
CA GLU A 475 -5.99 -18.59 -20.29
C GLU A 475 -5.61 -17.88 -18.98
N VAL A 476 -5.70 -16.55 -18.91
CA VAL A 476 -5.41 -15.76 -17.71
C VAL A 476 -6.53 -15.88 -16.68
N VAL A 477 -7.77 -15.72 -17.12
CA VAL A 477 -8.94 -15.64 -16.23
C VAL A 477 -9.38 -17.02 -15.72
N ASN A 478 -9.45 -18.02 -16.59
CA ASN A 478 -9.95 -19.35 -16.26
C ASN A 478 -8.84 -20.41 -16.18
N GLY A 479 -7.78 -20.24 -16.98
CA GLY A 479 -6.65 -21.16 -17.06
C GLY A 479 -5.54 -20.89 -16.03
N TYR A 480 -5.68 -19.86 -15.19
CA TYR A 480 -4.68 -19.46 -14.19
C TYR A 480 -3.29 -19.16 -14.79
N ALA A 481 -3.20 -18.76 -16.06
CA ALA A 481 -1.93 -18.54 -16.74
C ALA A 481 -1.03 -17.51 -16.03
N PHE A 482 -1.63 -16.49 -15.41
CA PHE A 482 -0.92 -15.47 -14.64
C PHE A 482 -0.40 -15.97 -13.27
N ASN A 483 -0.83 -17.14 -12.81
CA ASN A 483 -0.36 -17.77 -11.57
C ASN A 483 0.95 -18.54 -11.79
N PHE A 484 1.96 -17.90 -12.40
CA PHE A 484 3.27 -18.50 -12.66
C PHE A 484 4.27 -18.23 -11.52
N VAL A 485 5.34 -19.03 -11.45
CA VAL A 485 6.40 -18.87 -10.44
C VAL A 485 7.62 -18.21 -11.06
N VAL A 486 8.07 -17.10 -10.48
CA VAL A 486 9.36 -16.48 -10.86
C VAL A 486 10.49 -17.22 -10.15
N ILE A 487 11.32 -17.92 -10.92
CA ILE A 487 12.42 -18.75 -10.40
C ILE A 487 13.79 -18.07 -10.50
N GLY A 488 13.85 -16.91 -11.15
CA GLY A 488 15.02 -16.06 -11.27
C GLY A 488 14.70 -14.86 -12.17
N THR A 489 15.71 -14.01 -12.40
CA THR A 489 15.53 -12.75 -13.14
C THR A 489 15.04 -13.05 -14.55
N ARG A 490 13.84 -12.54 -14.86
CA ARG A 490 13.13 -12.78 -16.12
C ARG A 490 13.04 -14.27 -16.49
N ARG A 491 12.88 -15.15 -15.48
CA ARG A 491 12.80 -16.59 -15.67
C ARG A 491 11.64 -17.17 -14.87
N VAL A 492 10.69 -17.83 -15.55
CA VAL A 492 9.44 -18.29 -14.95
C VAL A 492 9.14 -19.77 -15.22
N VAL A 493 8.37 -20.39 -14.33
CA VAL A 493 7.67 -21.66 -14.56
C VAL A 493 6.19 -21.35 -14.69
N MET A 494 5.57 -21.81 -15.78
CA MET A 494 4.18 -21.52 -16.10
C MET A 494 3.32 -22.78 -16.06
N THR A 495 2.01 -22.59 -16.03
CA THR A 495 1.05 -23.69 -16.14
C THR A 495 0.79 -24.05 -17.61
N ASP A 496 0.43 -25.31 -17.85
CA ASP A 496 -0.10 -25.77 -19.13
C ASP A 496 -1.31 -24.92 -19.56
N GLY A 497 -1.42 -24.67 -20.88
CA GLY A 497 -2.44 -23.77 -21.44
C GLY A 497 -2.12 -22.27 -21.41
N SER A 498 -0.90 -21.85 -21.04
CA SER A 498 -0.47 -20.43 -20.99
C SER A 498 0.23 -19.94 -22.26
N GLY A 499 -0.24 -20.37 -23.44
CA GLY A 499 0.46 -20.17 -24.70
C GLY A 499 0.64 -18.70 -25.10
N ASP A 500 -0.42 -17.90 -24.97
CA ASP A 500 -0.45 -16.52 -25.42
C ASP A 500 0.33 -15.63 -24.44
N LEU A 501 0.12 -15.80 -23.13
CA LEU A 501 0.85 -15.11 -22.08
C LEU A 501 2.34 -15.42 -22.16
N ARG A 502 2.72 -16.66 -22.45
CA ARG A 502 4.13 -17.01 -22.65
C ARG A 502 4.74 -16.20 -23.81
N ALA A 503 3.99 -15.97 -24.90
CA ALA A 503 4.45 -15.16 -26.02
C ALA A 503 4.56 -13.67 -25.62
N VAL A 504 3.60 -13.14 -24.86
CA VAL A 504 3.64 -11.76 -24.32
C VAL A 504 4.88 -11.55 -23.44
N LEU A 505 5.15 -12.48 -22.52
CA LEU A 505 6.31 -12.45 -21.65
C LEU A 505 7.63 -12.59 -22.43
N ALA A 506 7.70 -13.53 -23.38
CA ALA A 506 8.88 -13.74 -24.22
C ALA A 506 9.24 -12.51 -25.06
N ALA A 507 8.25 -11.77 -25.57
CA ALA A 507 8.47 -10.51 -26.30
C ALA A 507 9.13 -9.42 -25.44
N ARG A 508 9.10 -9.56 -24.10
CA ARG A 508 9.75 -8.67 -23.13
C ARG A 508 11.00 -9.30 -22.51
N GLY A 509 11.51 -10.37 -23.09
CA GLY A 509 12.75 -11.03 -22.69
C GLY A 509 12.62 -11.94 -21.47
N VAL A 510 11.42 -12.42 -21.16
CA VAL A 510 11.17 -13.37 -20.07
C VAL A 510 11.21 -14.80 -20.60
N ASP A 511 12.11 -15.62 -20.04
CA ASP A 511 12.27 -17.03 -20.37
C ASP A 511 11.30 -17.91 -19.58
N CYS A 512 10.64 -18.83 -20.28
CA CYS A 512 9.80 -19.86 -19.68
C CYS A 512 10.61 -21.15 -19.54
N ALA A 513 11.10 -21.41 -18.33
CA ALA A 513 11.97 -22.55 -18.04
C ALA A 513 11.23 -23.89 -18.12
N ALA A 514 9.93 -23.91 -17.79
CA ALA A 514 9.10 -25.09 -17.86
C ALA A 514 7.60 -24.73 -17.88
N VAL A 515 6.82 -25.67 -18.41
CA VAL A 515 5.36 -25.65 -18.39
C VAL A 515 4.88 -26.91 -17.67
N VAL A 516 3.97 -26.77 -16.70
CA VAL A 516 3.49 -27.88 -15.87
C VAL A 516 1.98 -27.97 -15.82
N ALA A 517 1.44 -29.19 -15.84
CA ALA A 517 0.00 -29.44 -15.71
C ALA A 517 -0.36 -29.81 -14.26
N VAL A 518 -1.24 -29.02 -13.63
CA VAL A 518 -1.66 -29.17 -12.22
C VAL A 518 -3.19 -29.10 -12.01
N PRO A 519 -3.97 -29.97 -12.67
CA PRO A 519 -5.44 -29.91 -12.65
C PRO A 519 -6.08 -29.99 -11.26
N GLU A 520 -5.49 -30.71 -10.30
CA GLU A 520 -6.01 -30.79 -8.93
C GLU A 520 -5.78 -29.50 -8.15
N LEU A 521 -4.62 -28.86 -8.30
CA LEU A 521 -4.41 -27.54 -7.69
C LEU A 521 -5.46 -26.56 -8.18
N PHE A 522 -5.73 -26.51 -9.49
CA PHE A 522 -6.75 -25.62 -10.05
C PHE A 522 -8.14 -25.92 -9.48
N ARG A 523 -8.47 -27.20 -9.28
CA ARG A 523 -9.74 -27.60 -8.68
C ARG A 523 -9.87 -27.12 -7.22
N GLY A 524 -8.76 -26.95 -6.52
CA GLY A 524 -8.72 -26.33 -5.20
C GLY A 524 -8.76 -24.79 -5.22
N ALA A 525 -9.02 -24.15 -6.37
CA ALA A 525 -9.06 -22.68 -6.53
C ALA A 525 -7.70 -21.95 -6.45
N GLY A 526 -6.56 -22.63 -6.66
CA GLY A 526 -5.24 -22.01 -6.69
C GLY A 526 -4.32 -22.63 -7.74
N GLY A 527 -3.27 -21.92 -8.12
CA GLY A 527 -2.30 -22.38 -9.13
C GLY A 527 -0.93 -22.72 -8.55
N ILE A 528 0.06 -22.84 -9.43
CA ILE A 528 1.43 -23.23 -9.06
C ILE A 528 2.12 -22.19 -8.17
N ALA A 529 1.83 -20.90 -8.36
CA ALA A 529 2.41 -19.84 -7.53
C ALA A 529 1.84 -19.84 -6.11
N CYS A 530 0.53 -20.09 -5.97
CA CYS A 530 -0.11 -20.24 -4.67
C CYS A 530 0.44 -21.46 -3.91
N ALA A 531 0.70 -22.57 -4.61
CA ALA A 531 1.25 -23.78 -4.00
C ALA A 531 2.72 -23.66 -3.56
N THR A 532 3.44 -22.64 -4.03
CA THR A 532 4.89 -22.50 -3.84
C THR A 532 5.21 -21.52 -2.71
N GLY A 533 5.47 -22.04 -1.50
CA GLY A 533 5.91 -21.24 -0.36
C GLY A 533 7.39 -20.89 -0.49
N ILE A 534 7.73 -19.62 -0.67
CA ILE A 534 9.12 -19.20 -0.92
C ILE A 534 9.87 -19.09 0.40
N LEU A 535 10.91 -19.91 0.58
CA LEU A 535 11.74 -19.91 1.78
C LEU A 535 13.01 -19.09 1.59
N ALA A 536 13.66 -19.22 0.43
CA ALA A 536 14.90 -18.50 0.16
C ALA A 536 15.09 -18.17 -1.32
N ARG A 537 15.73 -17.02 -1.54
CA ARG A 537 16.24 -16.61 -2.84
C ARG A 537 17.69 -16.12 -2.68
N ARG A 538 18.51 -16.38 -3.69
CA ARG A 538 19.92 -15.95 -3.76
C ARG A 538 20.09 -14.89 -4.84
N SER A 539 20.61 -13.73 -4.44
CA SER A 539 20.98 -12.69 -5.39
C SER A 539 22.04 -13.20 -6.38
N CYS A 540 21.86 -12.83 -7.65
CA CYS A 540 22.78 -13.19 -8.73
C CYS A 540 24.11 -12.43 -8.62
#